data_AF-A0A379GD13-F1
#
_entry.id   AF-A0A379GD13-F1
#
_cell.length_a   1.000
_cell.length_b   1.000
_cell.length_c   1.000
_cell.angle_alpha   90.00
_cell.angle_beta   90.00
_cell.angle_gamma   90.00
#
_symmetry.space_group_name_H-M   'P 1'
#
loop_
_entity.id
_entity.type
_entity.pdbx_description
1 polymer ?
#
loop_
_entity_poly.entity_id
_entity_poly.type
_entity_poly.pdbx_seq_one_letter_code
_entity_poly.pdbx_strand_id
1 'polypeptide(L)'
;MKETSTPLLLINILADGELHSGEQLGESLGMTRAGINKHIKTLRSWGIDIHTVAGQGYQLDAPMNLLNSERVNRGIQGAPARVIPVIDSTNQYMIQRISELTSGDVCIAEYQSAGRGRRGRQWISPFGRNLYLSMYWKLDQGPAAAIGLSLVVGVILAEVLQQFGANGVKVKWPNDLYLNDKKLSGILVELTGKTGDVAHIVTGIGINIAMSNNQKDAINQQWINLEQVGIKIDRNQLACEITNALRKAFVQFEKQGLSALLNVGKV
;
A
#
# COMPACT_ATOMS: atom_id res chain seq x y z
N MET A 1 17.63 -6.01 10.45
CA MET A 1 17.90 -5.38 9.14
C MET A 1 18.75 -6.22 8.19
N LYS A 2 19.78 -6.97 8.65
CA LYS A 2 20.60 -7.83 7.75
C LYS A 2 19.87 -9.04 7.15
N GLU A 3 18.82 -9.56 7.80
CA GLU A 3 18.15 -10.78 7.32
C GLU A 3 17.27 -10.58 6.08
N THR A 4 16.79 -9.35 5.84
CA THR A 4 15.91 -9.03 4.71
C THR A 4 16.65 -8.43 3.51
N SER A 5 17.92 -8.03 3.67
CA SER A 5 18.67 -7.36 2.59
C SER A 5 18.88 -8.25 1.38
N THR A 6 19.22 -9.52 1.58
CA THR A 6 19.48 -10.45 0.47
C THR A 6 18.24 -10.83 -0.32
N PRO A 7 17.09 -11.21 0.29
CA PRO A 7 15.85 -11.36 -0.45
C PRO A 7 15.47 -10.10 -1.24
N LEU A 8 15.70 -8.91 -0.68
CA LEU A 8 15.41 -7.65 -1.37
C LEU A 8 16.32 -7.41 -2.58
N LEU A 9 17.61 -7.73 -2.50
CA LEU A 9 18.50 -7.69 -3.67
C LEU A 9 18.03 -8.68 -4.75
N LEU A 10 17.66 -9.89 -4.34
CA LEU A 10 17.20 -10.94 -5.24
C LEU A 10 15.92 -10.56 -5.97
N ILE A 11 14.92 -10.00 -5.29
CA ILE A 11 13.69 -9.57 -5.95
C ILE A 11 13.89 -8.36 -6.87
N ASN A 12 14.86 -7.48 -6.60
CA ASN A 12 15.19 -6.39 -7.54
C ASN A 12 15.74 -6.92 -8.87
N ILE A 13 16.46 -8.05 -8.86
CA ILE A 13 16.92 -8.71 -10.09
C ILE A 13 15.73 -9.38 -10.79
N LEU A 14 14.95 -10.19 -10.05
CA LEU A 14 13.85 -10.96 -10.62
C LEU A 14 12.65 -10.11 -11.07
N ALA A 15 12.55 -8.84 -10.63
CA ALA A 15 11.41 -7.97 -10.93
C ALA A 15 11.25 -7.64 -12.41
N ASP A 16 12.27 -7.87 -13.25
CA ASP A 16 12.15 -7.76 -14.70
C ASP A 16 11.22 -8.82 -15.32
N GLY A 17 10.95 -9.93 -14.59
CA GLY A 17 10.12 -11.04 -15.07
C GLY A 17 10.87 -12.01 -15.99
N GLU A 18 12.17 -11.80 -16.21
CA GLU A 18 13.00 -12.66 -17.05
C GLU A 18 13.44 -13.92 -16.30
N LEU A 19 13.94 -14.90 -17.06
CA LEU A 19 14.47 -16.14 -16.48
C LEU A 19 15.91 -15.93 -16.01
N HIS A 20 16.14 -16.09 -14.70
CA HIS A 20 17.47 -15.96 -14.10
C HIS A 20 17.94 -17.30 -13.54
N SER A 21 19.12 -17.76 -13.98
CA SER A 21 19.66 -19.03 -13.47
C SER A 21 20.15 -18.89 -12.02
N GLY A 22 20.04 -19.97 -11.24
CA GLY A 22 20.53 -19.98 -9.86
C GLY A 22 22.03 -19.75 -9.73
N GLU A 23 22.80 -19.99 -10.80
CA GLU A 23 24.23 -19.72 -10.88
C GLU A 23 24.51 -18.24 -11.09
N GLN A 24 23.90 -17.62 -12.11
CA GLN A 24 24.01 -16.16 -12.34
C GLN A 24 23.61 -15.35 -11.10
N LEU A 25 22.51 -15.75 -10.44
CA LEU A 25 22.07 -15.12 -9.20
C LEU A 25 23.07 -15.34 -8.05
N GLY A 26 23.66 -16.53 -7.98
CA GLY A 26 24.70 -16.86 -7.00
C GLY A 26 25.96 -16.02 -7.19
N GLU A 27 26.46 -15.91 -8.42
CA GLU A 27 27.62 -15.10 -8.78
C GLU A 27 27.38 -13.61 -8.48
N SER A 28 26.23 -13.08 -8.92
CA SER A 28 25.87 -11.66 -8.73
C SER A 28 25.77 -11.24 -7.26
N LEU A 29 25.37 -12.17 -6.39
CA LEU A 29 25.15 -11.91 -4.96
C LEU A 29 26.27 -12.47 -4.06
N GLY A 30 27.27 -13.14 -4.63
CA GLY A 30 28.35 -13.80 -3.86
C GLY A 30 27.85 -14.96 -2.99
N MET A 31 26.91 -15.76 -3.50
CA MET A 31 26.22 -16.84 -2.77
C MET A 31 26.23 -18.16 -3.53
N THR A 32 26.10 -19.27 -2.79
CA THR A 32 25.89 -20.59 -3.41
C THR A 32 24.45 -20.73 -3.94
N ARG A 33 24.23 -21.62 -4.92
CA ARG A 33 22.90 -21.99 -5.41
C ARG A 33 21.94 -22.39 -4.28
N ALA A 34 22.44 -23.10 -3.25
CA ALA A 34 21.66 -23.48 -2.09
C ALA A 34 21.23 -22.25 -1.25
N GLY A 35 22.12 -21.26 -1.12
CA GLY A 35 21.82 -19.96 -0.50
C GLY A 35 20.73 -19.19 -1.24
N ILE A 36 20.80 -19.13 -2.58
CA ILE A 36 19.75 -18.54 -3.42
C ILE A 36 18.41 -19.22 -3.16
N ASN A 37 18.35 -20.55 -3.18
CA ASN A 37 17.10 -21.29 -2.95
C ASN A 37 16.49 -20.99 -1.56
N LYS A 38 17.30 -20.77 -0.53
CA LYS A 38 16.80 -20.32 0.79
C LYS A 38 16.08 -18.97 0.69
N HIS A 39 16.64 -18.01 -0.03
CA HIS A 39 16.02 -16.68 -0.20
C HIS A 39 14.81 -16.70 -1.14
N ILE A 40 14.80 -17.56 -2.17
CA ILE A 40 13.60 -17.80 -2.99
C ILE A 40 12.44 -18.30 -2.13
N LYS A 41 12.69 -19.20 -1.16
CA LYS A 41 11.65 -19.63 -0.21
C LYS A 41 11.13 -18.48 0.65
N THR A 42 11.99 -17.56 1.09
CA THR A 42 11.57 -16.35 1.81
C THR A 42 10.70 -15.43 0.94
N LEU A 43 11.08 -15.23 -0.33
CA LEU A 43 10.27 -14.42 -1.25
C LEU A 43 8.88 -15.05 -1.47
N ARG A 44 8.81 -16.37 -1.64
CA ARG A 44 7.53 -17.10 -1.71
C ARG A 44 6.70 -16.93 -0.44
N SER A 45 7.31 -16.93 0.74
CA SER A 45 6.58 -16.68 2.00
C SER A 45 6.10 -15.24 2.15
N TRP A 46 6.62 -14.29 1.35
CA TRP A 46 6.06 -12.94 1.23
C TRP A 46 4.92 -12.85 0.19
N GLY A 47 4.47 -13.99 -0.33
CA GLY A 47 3.36 -14.07 -1.29
C GLY A 47 3.78 -13.76 -2.73
N ILE A 48 5.07 -13.92 -3.05
CA ILE A 48 5.57 -13.78 -4.42
C ILE A 48 5.46 -15.12 -5.15
N ASP A 49 4.79 -15.10 -6.30
CA ASP A 49 4.67 -16.25 -7.20
C ASP A 49 5.94 -16.38 -8.06
N ILE A 50 6.93 -17.14 -7.55
CA ILE A 50 8.17 -17.47 -8.26
C ILE A 50 8.12 -18.91 -8.75
N HIS A 51 8.21 -19.10 -10.06
CA HIS A 51 8.33 -20.41 -10.70
C HIS A 51 9.78 -20.87 -10.75
N THR A 52 9.99 -22.17 -10.58
CA THR A 52 11.29 -22.80 -10.80
C THR A 52 11.21 -23.58 -12.10
N VAL A 53 11.99 -23.15 -13.10
CA VAL A 53 12.14 -23.85 -14.37
C VAL A 53 13.27 -24.86 -14.21
N ALA A 54 12.93 -26.15 -14.21
CA ALA A 54 13.87 -27.23 -13.92
C ALA A 54 15.13 -27.14 -14.81
N GLY A 55 16.29 -27.12 -14.17
CA GLY A 55 17.59 -27.01 -14.86
C GLY A 55 17.94 -25.62 -15.39
N GLN A 56 17.00 -24.67 -15.42
CA GLN A 56 17.23 -23.34 -16.01
C GLN A 56 17.31 -22.22 -14.97
N GLY A 57 16.38 -22.14 -14.03
CA GLY A 57 16.39 -21.03 -13.07
C GLY A 57 15.05 -20.69 -12.41
N TYR A 58 14.91 -19.41 -12.09
CA TYR A 58 13.74 -18.82 -11.44
C TYR A 58 13.16 -17.70 -12.31
N GLN A 59 11.83 -17.59 -12.32
CA GLN A 59 11.12 -16.59 -13.11
C GLN A 59 9.82 -16.19 -12.39
N LEU A 60 9.39 -14.93 -12.59
CA LEU A 60 8.08 -14.44 -12.18
C LEU A 60 7.06 -14.59 -13.31
N ASP A 61 5.77 -14.75 -12.99
CA ASP A 61 4.70 -14.79 -14.01
C ASP A 61 4.59 -13.51 -14.84
N ALA A 62 4.93 -12.37 -14.23
CA ALA A 62 4.94 -11.07 -14.88
C ALA A 62 5.97 -10.16 -14.20
N PRO A 63 6.49 -9.15 -14.93
CA PRO A 63 7.34 -8.12 -14.34
C PRO A 63 6.64 -7.43 -13.16
N MET A 64 7.42 -7.10 -12.13
CA MET A 64 6.92 -6.36 -10.98
C MET A 64 7.24 -4.87 -11.09
N ASN A 65 6.20 -4.05 -10.98
CA ASN A 65 6.39 -2.62 -10.85
C ASN A 65 6.76 -2.25 -9.41
N LEU A 66 8.02 -2.43 -9.02
CA LEU A 66 8.52 -2.10 -7.67
C LEU A 66 8.38 -0.61 -7.35
N LEU A 67 8.07 -0.32 -6.09
CA LEU A 67 8.12 1.01 -5.50
C LEU A 67 9.56 1.52 -5.49
N ASN A 68 9.74 2.73 -5.99
CA ASN A 68 10.99 3.42 -6.09
C ASN A 68 10.86 4.77 -5.36
N SER A 69 11.61 4.89 -4.26
CA SER A 69 11.57 6.08 -3.39
C SER A 69 11.83 7.38 -4.15
N GLU A 70 12.77 7.37 -5.09
CA GLU A 70 13.10 8.57 -5.87
C GLU A 70 11.98 8.95 -6.84
N ARG A 71 11.41 7.98 -7.57
CA ARG A 71 10.27 8.22 -8.46
C ARG A 71 9.07 8.77 -7.70
N VAL A 72 8.74 8.17 -6.55
CA VAL A 72 7.65 8.66 -5.70
C VAL A 72 7.94 10.08 -5.21
N ASN A 73 9.13 10.32 -4.68
CA ASN A 73 9.49 11.61 -4.09
C ASN A 73 9.60 12.75 -5.11
N ARG A 74 9.90 12.44 -6.37
CA ARG A 74 9.83 13.42 -7.48
C ARG A 74 8.39 13.79 -7.86
N GLY A 75 7.43 12.89 -7.63
CA GLY A 75 6.02 13.09 -8.02
C GLY A 75 5.13 13.66 -6.92
N ILE A 76 5.58 13.70 -5.67
CA ILE A 76 4.79 14.25 -4.55
C ILE A 76 5.18 15.68 -4.19
N GLN A 77 4.22 16.45 -3.72
CA GLN A 77 4.41 17.82 -3.22
C GLN A 77 4.54 17.82 -1.69
N GLY A 78 5.57 18.45 -1.15
CA GLY A 78 5.82 18.55 0.29
C GLY A 78 6.90 17.57 0.77
N ALA A 79 6.79 17.10 2.02
CA ALA A 79 7.80 16.22 2.61
C ALA A 79 7.93 14.89 1.84
N PRO A 80 9.15 14.31 1.75
CA PRO A 80 9.36 13.03 1.09
C PRO A 80 8.61 11.89 1.81
N ALA A 81 8.08 10.95 1.05
CA ALA A 81 7.52 9.70 1.56
C ALA A 81 8.64 8.75 1.98
N ARG A 82 8.39 8.03 3.07
CA ARG A 82 9.24 6.93 3.54
C ARG A 82 8.80 5.64 2.82
N VAL A 83 9.58 5.19 1.85
CA VAL A 83 9.34 3.91 1.17
C VAL A 83 10.14 2.80 1.86
N ILE A 84 9.44 1.88 2.53
CA ILE A 84 10.04 0.82 3.34
C ILE A 84 9.66 -0.54 2.74
N PRO A 85 10.59 -1.32 2.18
CA PRO A 85 10.24 -2.53 1.45
C PRO A 85 9.44 -3.56 2.28
N VAL A 86 9.94 -3.89 3.48
CA VAL A 86 9.35 -4.91 4.35
C VAL A 86 9.08 -4.29 5.70
N ILE A 87 7.82 -4.32 6.13
CA ILE A 87 7.40 -3.74 7.41
C ILE A 87 6.37 -4.65 8.10
N ASP A 88 6.08 -4.39 9.37
CA ASP A 88 4.95 -5.00 10.07
C ASP A 88 3.63 -4.40 9.60
N SER A 89 3.48 -3.09 9.76
CA SER A 89 2.33 -2.30 9.30
C SER A 89 2.77 -0.85 9.09
N THR A 90 2.42 -0.29 7.95
CA THR A 90 2.63 1.13 7.63
C THR A 90 1.96 2.05 8.65
N ASN A 91 0.78 1.68 9.15
CA ASN A 91 0.12 2.41 10.23
C ASN A 91 0.89 2.30 11.55
N GLN A 92 1.28 1.09 11.94
CA GLN A 92 1.97 0.86 13.22
C GLN A 92 3.31 1.60 13.26
N TYR A 93 4.03 1.61 12.14
CA TYR A 93 5.28 2.34 11.98
C TYR A 93 5.11 3.84 12.27
N MET A 94 4.05 4.45 11.77
CA MET A 94 3.74 5.87 12.03
C MET A 94 3.29 6.10 13.47
N ILE A 95 2.40 5.27 14.00
CA ILE A 95 1.87 5.41 15.36
C ILE A 95 3.00 5.42 16.39
N GLN A 96 4.01 4.55 16.22
CA GLN A 96 5.18 4.50 17.10
C GLN A 96 6.10 5.72 17.02
N ARG A 97 5.92 6.57 16.01
CA ARG A 97 6.78 7.72 15.71
C ARG A 97 6.04 9.04 15.72
N ILE A 98 4.81 9.10 16.25
CA ILE A 98 3.95 10.29 16.19
C ILE A 98 4.66 11.58 16.64
N SER A 99 5.53 11.50 17.65
CA SER A 99 6.31 12.66 18.15
C SER A 99 7.30 13.23 17.14
N GLU A 100 7.67 12.46 16.11
CA GLU A 100 8.62 12.82 15.05
C GLU A 100 7.91 13.22 13.74
N LEU A 101 6.58 13.08 13.67
CA LEU A 101 5.83 13.25 12.43
C LEU A 101 5.22 14.65 12.33
N THR A 102 5.18 15.16 11.10
CA THR A 102 4.45 16.39 10.73
C THR A 102 3.27 16.04 9.83
N SER A 103 2.16 16.78 9.93
CA SER A 103 0.98 16.57 9.08
C SER A 103 1.36 16.45 7.60
N GLY A 104 0.93 15.36 6.98
CA GLY A 104 1.24 15.03 5.60
C GLY A 104 2.42 14.09 5.42
N ASP A 105 3.11 13.67 6.49
CA ASP A 105 4.12 12.59 6.42
C ASP A 105 3.49 11.29 5.91
N VAL A 106 4.21 10.59 5.02
CA VAL A 106 3.73 9.38 4.34
C VAL A 106 4.71 8.22 4.51
N CYS A 107 4.18 7.00 4.65
CA CYS A 107 4.90 5.74 4.68
C CYS A 107 4.25 4.80 3.67
N ILE A 108 5.06 4.16 2.83
CA ILE A 108 4.60 3.25 1.78
C ILE A 108 5.44 1.98 1.86
N ALA A 109 4.84 0.82 1.67
CA ALA A 109 5.56 -0.45 1.74
C ALA A 109 5.27 -1.38 0.57
N GLU A 110 6.24 -2.27 0.30
CA GLU A 110 6.04 -3.37 -0.66
C GLU A 110 5.29 -4.54 -0.05
N TYR A 111 5.50 -4.78 1.25
CA TYR A 111 4.95 -5.91 1.99
C TYR A 111 4.69 -5.54 3.45
N GLN A 112 3.58 -6.04 4.00
CA GLN A 112 3.28 -5.95 5.43
C GLN A 112 3.12 -7.34 6.03
N SER A 113 3.99 -7.71 6.97
CA SER A 113 3.92 -8.99 7.68
C SER A 113 2.74 -9.05 8.66
N ALA A 114 2.29 -7.91 9.15
CA ALA A 114 1.19 -7.77 10.11
C ALA A 114 0.22 -6.66 9.68
N GLY A 115 -0.12 -6.62 8.38
CA GLY A 115 -1.12 -5.69 7.85
C GLY A 115 -2.45 -5.80 8.60
N ARG A 116 -3.06 -4.66 8.92
CA ARG A 116 -4.24 -4.59 9.81
C ARG A 116 -5.45 -3.99 9.10
N GLY A 117 -6.60 -4.52 9.43
CA GLY A 117 -7.91 -3.94 9.18
C GLY A 117 -8.63 -3.61 10.48
N ARG A 118 -9.88 -3.19 10.37
CA ARG A 118 -10.72 -2.86 11.54
C ARG A 118 -11.02 -4.11 12.37
N ARG A 119 -11.27 -3.90 13.67
CA ARG A 119 -11.68 -4.95 14.63
C ARG A 119 -10.70 -6.13 14.68
N GLY A 120 -9.40 -5.83 14.58
CA GLY A 120 -8.33 -6.84 14.68
C GLY A 120 -8.21 -7.79 13.48
N ARG A 121 -8.95 -7.55 12.38
CA ARG A 121 -8.80 -8.36 11.16
C ARG A 121 -7.45 -8.11 10.51
N GLN A 122 -6.89 -9.13 9.88
CA GLN A 122 -5.67 -9.00 9.08
C GLN A 122 -5.99 -8.42 7.70
N TRP A 123 -5.10 -7.55 7.20
CA TRP A 123 -5.07 -7.12 5.80
C TRP A 123 -3.96 -7.88 5.08
N ILE A 124 -4.32 -8.79 4.18
CA ILE A 124 -3.38 -9.61 3.42
C ILE A 124 -2.57 -8.72 2.48
N SER A 125 -1.25 -8.70 2.67
CA SER A 125 -0.36 -7.71 2.07
C SER A 125 0.84 -8.34 1.34
N PRO A 126 0.64 -9.14 0.28
CA PRO A 126 1.73 -9.78 -0.47
C PRO A 126 2.67 -8.76 -1.09
N PHE A 127 3.94 -9.14 -1.22
CA PHE A 127 5.01 -8.28 -1.69
C PHE A 127 4.79 -7.86 -3.14
N GLY A 128 4.88 -6.57 -3.44
CA GLY A 128 4.94 -6.10 -4.82
C GLY A 128 3.62 -6.11 -5.59
N ARG A 129 2.51 -6.57 -4.98
CA ARG A 129 1.24 -6.80 -5.72
C ARG A 129 0.19 -5.71 -5.55
N ASN A 130 0.24 -4.95 -4.47
CA ASN A 130 -0.77 -3.96 -4.10
C ASN A 130 -0.09 -2.65 -3.67
N LEU A 131 -0.87 -1.65 -3.30
CA LEU A 131 -0.37 -0.44 -2.65
C LEU A 131 -0.76 -0.45 -1.17
N TYR A 132 0.22 -0.28 -0.29
CA TYR A 132 0.05 -0.10 1.15
C TYR A 132 0.64 1.25 1.54
N LEU A 133 -0.21 2.19 1.93
CA LEU A 133 0.16 3.57 2.19
C LEU A 133 -0.48 4.02 3.50
N SER A 134 0.29 4.72 4.33
CA SER A 134 -0.23 5.46 5.48
C SER A 134 0.13 6.92 5.38
N MET A 135 -0.77 7.78 5.85
CA MET A 135 -0.53 9.22 6.02
C MET A 135 -0.86 9.66 7.43
N TYR A 136 0.04 10.44 8.02
CA TYR A 136 -0.19 11.06 9.32
C TYR A 136 -0.78 12.47 9.18
N TRP A 137 -1.68 12.83 10.08
CA TRP A 137 -2.22 14.18 10.22
C TRP A 137 -2.48 14.52 11.69
N LYS A 138 -2.14 15.74 12.10
CA LYS A 138 -2.49 16.31 13.40
C LYS A 138 -3.70 17.23 13.21
N LEU A 139 -4.75 17.06 14.03
CA LEU A 139 -5.90 17.97 14.11
C LEU A 139 -5.90 18.68 15.47
N ASP A 140 -5.73 20.00 15.45
CA ASP A 140 -5.75 20.81 16.66
C ASP A 140 -7.16 20.92 17.27
N GLN A 141 -8.21 20.65 16.49
CA GLN A 141 -9.61 20.67 16.94
C GLN A 141 -10.01 19.39 17.73
N GLY A 142 -9.09 18.45 17.89
CA GLY A 142 -9.27 17.23 18.69
C GLY A 142 -10.05 16.11 17.97
N PRO A 143 -10.31 14.98 18.67
CA PRO A 143 -10.79 13.74 18.03
C PRO A 143 -12.15 13.85 17.34
N ALA A 144 -13.02 14.75 17.82
CA ALA A 144 -14.34 14.97 17.22
C ALA A 144 -14.26 15.49 15.78
N ALA A 145 -13.20 16.23 15.44
CA ALA A 145 -12.98 16.73 14.09
C ALA A 145 -12.65 15.63 13.08
N ALA A 146 -12.22 14.44 13.52
CA ALA A 146 -11.93 13.32 12.63
C ALA A 146 -13.19 12.55 12.15
N ILE A 147 -14.37 12.91 12.67
CA ILE A 147 -15.63 12.29 12.26
C ILE A 147 -15.82 12.49 10.75
N GLY A 148 -16.05 11.38 10.03
CA GLY A 148 -16.23 11.39 8.59
C GLY A 148 -14.94 11.45 7.76
N LEU A 149 -13.75 11.52 8.39
CA LEU A 149 -12.49 11.53 7.65
C LEU A 149 -12.32 10.29 6.75
N SER A 150 -12.73 9.11 7.25
CA SER A 150 -12.70 7.88 6.44
C SER A 150 -13.58 7.96 5.19
N LEU A 151 -14.68 8.73 5.23
CA LEU A 151 -15.54 8.96 4.07
C LEU A 151 -14.85 9.89 3.06
N VAL A 152 -14.23 10.98 3.55
CA VAL A 152 -13.42 11.90 2.71
C VAL A 152 -12.32 11.13 1.99
N VAL A 153 -11.55 10.33 2.72
CA VAL A 153 -10.50 9.47 2.13
C VAL A 153 -11.10 8.54 1.08
N GLY A 154 -12.26 7.95 1.35
CA GLY A 154 -12.98 7.10 0.40
C GLY A 154 -13.31 7.82 -0.92
N VAL A 155 -13.87 9.02 -0.84
CA VAL A 155 -14.23 9.84 -2.01
C VAL A 155 -12.98 10.18 -2.82
N ILE A 156 -11.93 10.71 -2.18
CA ILE A 156 -10.68 11.07 -2.85
C ILE A 156 -10.03 9.87 -3.52
N LEU A 157 -9.99 8.71 -2.86
CA LEU A 157 -9.46 7.49 -3.46
C LEU A 157 -10.30 7.03 -4.65
N ALA A 158 -11.63 7.13 -4.59
CA ALA A 158 -12.49 6.77 -5.70
C ALA A 158 -12.25 7.69 -6.90
N GLU A 159 -12.19 9.00 -6.69
CA GLU A 159 -11.89 9.99 -7.74
C GLU A 159 -10.53 9.74 -8.40
N VAL A 160 -9.48 9.51 -7.59
CA VAL A 160 -8.14 9.19 -8.12
C VAL A 160 -8.20 7.89 -8.93
N LEU A 161 -8.79 6.81 -8.42
CA LEU A 161 -8.86 5.54 -9.15
C LEU A 161 -9.67 5.65 -10.45
N GLN A 162 -10.72 6.48 -10.48
CA GLN A 162 -11.49 6.76 -11.70
C GLN A 162 -10.64 7.46 -12.77
N GLN A 163 -9.71 8.34 -12.39
CA GLN A 163 -8.75 8.96 -13.34
C GLN A 163 -7.83 7.93 -14.00
N PHE A 164 -7.57 6.81 -13.33
CA PHE A 164 -6.84 5.66 -13.90
C PHE A 164 -7.74 4.67 -14.66
N GLY A 165 -9.00 5.03 -14.94
CA GLY A 165 -9.94 4.23 -15.71
C GLY A 165 -10.86 3.34 -14.89
N ALA A 166 -10.78 3.36 -13.56
CA ALA A 166 -11.63 2.55 -12.68
C ALA A 166 -13.01 3.20 -12.44
N ASN A 167 -13.74 3.49 -13.52
CA ASN A 167 -14.99 4.25 -13.51
C ASN A 167 -16.11 3.64 -12.64
N GLY A 168 -16.06 2.33 -12.38
CA GLY A 168 -17.06 1.61 -11.56
C GLY A 168 -16.77 1.63 -10.06
N VAL A 169 -15.69 2.27 -9.61
CA VAL A 169 -15.31 2.30 -8.19
C VAL A 169 -16.28 3.14 -7.39
N LYS A 170 -16.77 2.58 -6.28
CA LYS A 170 -17.73 3.21 -5.37
C LYS A 170 -17.24 3.16 -3.94
N VAL A 171 -17.59 4.17 -3.16
CA VAL A 171 -17.35 4.18 -1.71
C VAL A 171 -18.40 3.32 -1.03
N LYS A 172 -17.97 2.30 -0.29
CA LYS A 172 -18.83 1.56 0.64
C LYS A 172 -18.59 2.08 2.05
N TRP A 173 -19.60 2.77 2.57
CA TRP A 173 -19.54 3.31 3.92
C TRP A 173 -19.27 2.20 4.96
N PRO A 174 -18.44 2.45 5.98
CA PRO A 174 -17.77 3.72 6.29
C PRO A 174 -16.34 3.88 5.73
N ASN A 175 -15.72 2.81 5.21
CA ASN A 175 -14.26 2.77 5.13
C ASN A 175 -13.68 1.88 4.03
N ASP A 176 -14.47 1.48 3.04
CA ASP A 176 -13.98 0.60 1.98
C ASP A 176 -14.34 1.16 0.60
N LEU A 177 -13.57 0.78 -0.42
CA LEU A 177 -13.95 1.00 -1.82
C LEU A 177 -14.27 -0.35 -2.47
N TYR A 178 -15.32 -0.34 -3.28
CA TYR A 178 -15.86 -1.51 -3.95
C TYR A 178 -15.86 -1.30 -5.46
N LEU A 179 -15.65 -2.39 -6.18
CA LEU A 179 -15.79 -2.47 -7.63
C LEU A 179 -16.49 -3.79 -7.95
N ASN A 180 -17.54 -3.76 -8.77
CA ASN A 180 -18.37 -4.92 -9.08
C ASN A 180 -18.83 -5.68 -7.81
N ASP A 181 -19.29 -4.93 -6.79
CA ASP A 181 -19.74 -5.42 -5.48
C ASP A 181 -18.71 -6.22 -4.66
N LYS A 182 -17.44 -6.18 -5.06
CA LYS A 182 -16.32 -6.82 -4.36
C LYS A 182 -15.39 -5.76 -3.79
N LYS A 183 -14.74 -6.10 -2.67
CA LYS A 183 -13.82 -5.16 -2.01
C LYS A 183 -12.56 -4.95 -2.85
N LEU A 184 -12.30 -3.69 -3.20
CA LEU A 184 -11.11 -3.24 -3.93
C LEU A 184 -10.07 -2.62 -3.00
N SER A 185 -10.52 -1.81 -2.04
CA SER A 185 -9.64 -1.12 -1.09
C SER A 185 -10.25 -1.10 0.31
N GLY A 186 -9.37 -1.10 1.31
CA GLY A 186 -9.72 -0.86 2.70
C GLY A 186 -9.01 0.39 3.23
N ILE A 187 -9.74 1.19 3.98
CA ILE A 187 -9.24 2.36 4.70
C ILE A 187 -9.32 2.06 6.20
N LEU A 188 -8.24 2.38 6.92
CA LEU A 188 -8.14 2.24 8.37
C LEU A 188 -7.63 3.55 8.97
N VAL A 189 -8.54 4.35 9.51
CA VAL A 189 -8.22 5.55 10.28
C VAL A 189 -8.03 5.16 11.74
N GLU A 190 -6.82 5.36 12.26
CA GLU A 190 -6.48 5.16 13.66
C GLU A 190 -6.24 6.52 14.32
N LEU A 191 -6.80 6.70 15.52
CA LEU A 191 -6.73 7.94 16.28
C LEU A 191 -6.00 7.70 17.59
N THR A 192 -5.09 8.59 17.93
CA THR A 192 -4.47 8.67 19.26
C THR A 192 -4.59 10.10 19.78
N GLY A 193 -5.00 10.25 21.03
CA GLY A 193 -5.26 11.54 21.66
C GLY A 193 -6.33 11.39 22.74
N LYS A 194 -6.33 12.29 23.73
CA LYS A 194 -7.36 12.32 24.77
C LYS A 194 -8.39 13.40 24.45
N THR A 195 -9.61 13.25 24.95
CA THR A 195 -10.64 14.28 24.85
C THR A 195 -10.13 15.59 25.47
N GLY A 196 -10.20 16.70 24.73
CA GLY A 196 -9.68 18.00 25.16
C GLY A 196 -8.23 18.30 24.77
N ASP A 197 -7.57 17.39 24.05
CA ASP A 197 -6.22 17.56 23.48
C ASP A 197 -6.27 17.43 21.95
N VAL A 198 -5.15 17.75 21.29
CA VAL A 198 -4.96 17.54 19.85
C VAL A 198 -5.16 16.07 19.49
N ALA A 199 -5.69 15.82 18.29
CA ALA A 199 -5.82 14.46 17.77
C ALA A 199 -4.71 14.17 16.77
N HIS A 200 -4.06 13.02 16.96
CA HIS A 200 -3.13 12.45 16.02
C HIS A 200 -3.82 11.35 15.23
N ILE A 201 -3.76 11.44 13.91
CA ILE A 201 -4.46 10.56 12.99
C ILE A 201 -3.44 9.87 12.11
N VAL A 202 -3.59 8.55 11.98
CA VAL A 202 -2.88 7.76 10.97
C VAL A 202 -3.92 7.10 10.07
N THR A 203 -3.95 7.51 8.81
CA THR A 203 -4.85 6.98 7.79
C THR A 203 -4.11 5.94 6.96
N GLY A 204 -4.44 4.66 7.17
CA GLY A 204 -3.92 3.53 6.40
C GLY A 204 -4.82 3.17 5.23
N ILE A 205 -4.21 2.86 4.10
CA ILE A 205 -4.87 2.61 2.82
C ILE A 205 -4.23 1.36 2.21
N GLY A 206 -5.05 0.35 1.94
CA GLY A 206 -4.67 -0.83 1.17
C GLY A 206 -5.49 -0.89 -0.12
N ILE A 207 -4.86 -0.92 -1.29
CA ILE A 207 -5.54 -1.01 -2.59
C ILE A 207 -5.08 -2.26 -3.32
N ASN A 208 -6.04 -3.11 -3.71
CA ASN A 208 -5.76 -4.32 -4.47
C ASN A 208 -5.47 -3.96 -5.94
N ILE A 209 -4.24 -4.22 -6.41
CA ILE A 209 -3.83 -3.86 -7.78
C ILE A 209 -3.70 -5.13 -8.61
N ALA A 210 -2.85 -6.05 -8.17
CA ALA A 210 -2.42 -7.21 -8.95
C ALA A 210 -2.35 -8.49 -8.09
N MET A 211 -3.00 -8.54 -6.92
CA MET A 211 -2.93 -9.71 -6.02
C MET A 211 -3.39 -11.00 -6.71
N SER A 212 -2.61 -12.09 -6.57
CA SER A 212 -2.93 -13.38 -7.17
C SER A 212 -3.96 -14.17 -6.36
N ASN A 213 -4.51 -15.21 -6.99
CA ASN A 213 -5.51 -16.07 -6.37
C ASN A 213 -4.94 -17.00 -5.30
N ASN A 214 -3.62 -17.14 -5.19
CA ASN A 214 -2.96 -18.00 -4.20
C ASN A 214 -3.20 -17.53 -2.75
N GLN A 215 -3.70 -16.31 -2.58
CA GLN A 215 -4.06 -15.73 -1.29
C GLN A 215 -5.57 -15.83 -0.99
N LYS A 216 -6.38 -16.45 -1.85
CA LYS A 216 -7.85 -16.49 -1.70
C LYS A 216 -8.31 -17.13 -0.40
N ASP A 217 -7.68 -18.23 0.00
CA ASP A 217 -8.10 -19.00 1.18
C ASP A 217 -7.86 -18.23 2.49
N ALA A 218 -6.96 -17.25 2.48
CA ALA A 218 -6.71 -16.38 3.63
C ALA A 218 -7.74 -15.24 3.75
N ILE A 219 -8.62 -15.03 2.76
CA ILE A 219 -9.54 -13.89 2.69
C ILE A 219 -10.99 -14.39 2.69
N ASN A 220 -11.68 -14.18 3.81
CA ASN A 220 -13.06 -14.64 4.04
C ASN A 220 -14.16 -13.75 3.42
N GLN A 221 -13.80 -12.78 2.59
CA GLN A 221 -14.74 -11.87 1.92
C GLN A 221 -14.42 -11.81 0.42
N GLN A 222 -15.43 -11.50 -0.40
CA GLN A 222 -15.18 -11.29 -1.82
C GLN A 222 -14.33 -10.04 -2.04
N TRP A 223 -13.31 -10.18 -2.88
CA TRP A 223 -12.39 -9.12 -3.23
C TRP A 223 -12.16 -9.10 -4.75
N ILE A 224 -11.68 -7.97 -5.23
CA ILE A 224 -11.28 -7.73 -6.62
C ILE A 224 -10.01 -6.90 -6.61
N ASN A 225 -9.24 -6.98 -7.70
CA ASN A 225 -8.10 -6.11 -7.95
C ASN A 225 -8.26 -5.41 -9.32
N LEU A 226 -7.43 -4.40 -9.58
CA LEU A 226 -7.52 -3.59 -10.81
C LEU A 226 -7.14 -4.37 -12.07
N GLU A 227 -6.14 -5.25 -12.01
CA GLU A 227 -5.73 -6.05 -13.17
C GLU A 227 -6.84 -7.01 -13.65
N GLN A 228 -7.65 -7.55 -12.73
CA GLN A 228 -8.78 -8.44 -13.04
C GLN A 228 -9.86 -7.77 -13.89
N VAL A 229 -9.93 -6.44 -13.88
CA VAL A 229 -10.84 -5.65 -14.74
C VAL A 229 -10.11 -4.96 -15.89
N GLY A 230 -8.87 -5.38 -16.18
CA GLY A 230 -8.06 -4.87 -17.28
C GLY A 230 -7.38 -3.53 -17.02
N ILE A 231 -7.37 -3.05 -15.77
CA ILE A 231 -6.78 -1.76 -15.41
C ILE A 231 -5.35 -2.01 -14.90
N LYS A 232 -4.36 -1.64 -15.72
CA LYS A 232 -2.94 -1.69 -15.35
C LYS A 232 -2.50 -0.30 -14.89
N ILE A 233 -1.95 -0.23 -13.69
CA ILE A 233 -1.53 1.04 -13.08
C ILE A 233 -0.07 0.96 -12.64
N ASP A 234 0.66 2.06 -12.84
CA ASP A 234 1.95 2.23 -12.22
C ASP A 234 1.82 2.55 -10.72
N ARG A 235 2.38 1.69 -9.86
CA ARG A 235 2.22 1.81 -8.39
C ARG A 235 2.89 3.07 -7.84
N ASN A 236 3.99 3.53 -8.44
CA ASN A 236 4.67 4.75 -8.04
C ASN A 236 3.82 5.96 -8.37
N GLN A 237 3.26 6.00 -9.59
CA GLN A 237 2.37 7.08 -10.01
C GLN A 237 1.10 7.13 -9.14
N LEU A 238 0.45 5.98 -8.90
CA LEU A 238 -0.72 5.91 -8.04
C LEU A 238 -0.43 6.41 -6.62
N ALA A 239 0.72 6.02 -6.05
CA ALA A 239 1.15 6.50 -4.75
C ALA A 239 1.34 8.03 -4.73
N CYS A 240 1.87 8.61 -5.81
CA CYS A 240 2.04 10.05 -5.94
C CYS A 240 0.68 10.78 -5.96
N GLU A 241 -0.23 10.35 -6.84
CA GLU A 241 -1.53 10.97 -7.00
C GLU A 241 -2.36 10.91 -5.72
N ILE A 242 -2.40 9.75 -5.06
CA ILE A 242 -3.08 9.59 -3.77
C ILE A 242 -2.46 10.49 -2.71
N THR A 243 -1.13 10.53 -2.61
CA THR A 243 -0.44 11.36 -1.61
C THR A 243 -0.77 12.84 -1.80
N ASN A 244 -0.69 13.35 -3.03
CA ASN A 244 -0.97 14.74 -3.33
C ASN A 244 -2.45 15.09 -3.08
N ALA A 245 -3.36 14.23 -3.54
CA ALA A 245 -4.79 14.43 -3.37
C ALA A 245 -5.19 14.42 -1.89
N LEU A 246 -4.66 13.50 -1.08
CA LEU A 246 -4.93 13.44 0.35
C LEU A 246 -4.35 14.62 1.12
N ARG A 247 -3.11 15.05 0.82
CA ARG A 247 -2.53 16.26 1.43
C ARG A 247 -3.41 17.47 1.21
N LYS A 248 -3.88 17.68 -0.03
CA LYS A 248 -4.80 18.77 -0.37
C LYS A 248 -6.14 18.63 0.36
N ALA A 249 -6.73 17.43 0.34
CA ALA A 249 -8.02 17.17 0.97
C ALA A 249 -7.98 17.35 2.50
N PHE A 250 -6.88 16.96 3.16
CA PHE A 250 -6.77 17.07 4.61
C PHE A 250 -6.60 18.51 5.07
N VAL A 251 -5.86 19.34 4.32
CA VAL A 251 -5.82 20.81 4.54
C VAL A 251 -7.21 21.42 4.42
N GLN A 252 -8.00 20.99 3.44
CA GLN A 252 -9.37 21.48 3.26
C GLN A 252 -10.29 21.00 4.38
N PHE A 253 -10.20 19.72 4.74
CA PHE A 253 -10.98 19.09 5.80
C PHE A 253 -10.74 19.77 7.15
N GLU A 254 -9.50 20.08 7.48
CA GLU A 254 -9.13 20.79 8.71
C GLU A 254 -9.77 22.18 8.79
N LYS A 255 -9.85 22.89 7.66
CA LYS A 255 -10.39 24.26 7.61
C LYS A 255 -11.91 24.32 7.56
N GLN A 256 -12.54 23.37 6.86
CA GLN A 256 -13.94 23.48 6.45
C GLN A 256 -14.82 22.32 6.96
N GLY A 257 -14.20 21.30 7.58
CA GLY A 257 -14.88 20.09 8.03
C GLY A 257 -15.40 19.22 6.89
N LEU A 258 -16.26 18.26 7.25
CA LEU A 258 -16.81 17.27 6.32
C LEU A 258 -17.72 17.87 5.24
N SER A 259 -18.55 18.85 5.59
CA SER A 259 -19.62 19.37 4.71
C SER A 259 -19.08 19.98 3.42
N ALA A 260 -17.94 20.67 3.47
CA ALA A 260 -17.35 21.28 2.29
C ALA A 260 -16.75 20.27 1.29
N LEU A 261 -16.39 19.07 1.76
CA LEU A 261 -15.83 18.00 0.93
C LEU A 261 -16.91 17.05 0.38
N LEU A 262 -18.10 17.03 0.99
CA LEU A 262 -19.25 16.27 0.50
C LEU A 262 -20.16 17.07 -0.45
N ASN A 263 -20.00 18.40 -0.52
CA ASN A 263 -20.75 19.26 -1.46
C ASN A 263 -20.19 19.25 -2.89
N VAL A 264 -19.12 18.48 -3.15
CA VAL A 264 -18.68 18.17 -4.52
C VAL A 264 -19.54 17.03 -5.01
N GLY A 265 -20.61 17.38 -5.74
CA GLY A 265 -21.63 16.44 -6.18
C GLY A 265 -21.07 15.23 -6.96
N LYS A 266 -21.75 14.08 -6.74
CA LYS A 266 -21.59 12.76 -7.40
C LYS A 266 -20.60 11.80 -6.71
N VAL A 267 -21.12 11.10 -5.70
CA VAL A 267 -20.89 9.65 -5.53
C VAL A 267 -22.24 8.95 -5.53
#